data_AF-A0A1B1UET5-F1
#
_entry.id   AF-A0A1B1UET5-F1
#
_cell.length_a   1.000
_cell.length_b   1.000
_cell.length_c   1.000
_cell.angle_alpha   90.00
_cell.angle_beta   90.00
_cell.angle_gamma   90.00
#
_symmetry.space_group_name_H-M   'P 1'
#
loop_
_entity.id
_entity.type
_entity.pdbx_description
1 polymer ?
#
loop_
_entity_poly.entity_id
_entity_poly.type
_entity_poly.pdbx_seq_one_letter_code
_entity_poly.pdbx_strand_id
1 'polypeptide(L)'
;MIDHISVGVADLKRSARFYEATLAALGLTRLVTRPATIGFGKAYPEFWINLRAGMTLVPLESGTHICLRAKSPADVDAFHAAALKSGGHSDGAPGLRPHDRVKYYAAFVIDPDGNRIEAVTFPAE
;
A
#
# COMPACT_ATOMS: atom_id res chain seq x y z
N MET A 1 -6.79 -13.13 11.08
CA MET A 1 -7.82 -12.35 10.36
C MET A 1 -7.69 -10.90 10.80
N ILE A 2 -7.56 -9.97 9.85
CA ILE A 2 -7.46 -8.53 10.11
C ILE A 2 -8.70 -7.90 9.47
N ASP A 3 -9.43 -7.09 10.22
CA ASP A 3 -10.66 -6.44 9.74
C ASP A 3 -10.34 -5.19 8.92
N HIS A 4 -9.51 -4.30 9.48
CA HIS A 4 -8.97 -3.11 8.83
C HIS A 4 -7.65 -2.70 9.47
N ILE A 5 -6.91 -1.83 8.79
CA ILE A 5 -5.68 -1.19 9.31
C ILE A 5 -5.71 0.31 9.09
N SER A 6 -4.82 1.05 9.75
CA SER A 6 -4.60 2.47 9.50
C SER A 6 -3.13 2.84 9.47
N VAL A 7 -2.78 3.84 8.64
CA VAL A 7 -1.48 4.50 8.62
C VAL A 7 -1.61 6.00 8.90
N GLY A 8 -0.57 6.58 9.48
CA GLY A 8 -0.46 8.02 9.65
C GLY A 8 0.10 8.68 8.39
N VAL A 9 -0.44 9.85 8.03
CA VAL A 9 0.06 10.67 6.91
C VAL A 9 0.14 12.14 7.30
N ALA A 10 1.15 12.86 6.84
CA ALA A 10 1.34 14.28 7.17
C ALA A 10 0.47 15.22 6.31
N ASP A 11 0.14 14.80 5.08
CA ASP A 11 -0.71 15.55 4.14
C ASP A 11 -1.78 14.63 3.55
N LEU A 12 -3.02 14.83 3.99
CA LEU A 12 -4.15 13.98 3.59
C LEU A 12 -4.40 14.02 2.08
N LYS A 13 -4.21 15.17 1.42
CA LYS A 13 -4.48 15.32 -0.03
C LYS A 13 -3.38 14.68 -0.86
N ARG A 14 -2.12 14.81 -0.46
CA ARG A 14 -0.99 14.16 -1.11
C ARG A 14 -1.12 12.64 -1.00
N SER A 15 -1.34 12.15 0.21
CA SER A 15 -1.40 10.71 0.46
C SER A 15 -2.69 10.10 -0.10
N ALA A 16 -3.79 10.86 -0.15
CA ALA A 16 -4.98 10.51 -0.92
C ALA A 16 -4.68 10.14 -2.38
N ARG A 17 -3.95 10.99 -3.11
CA ARG A 17 -3.60 10.74 -4.52
C ARG A 17 -2.72 9.50 -4.67
N PHE A 18 -1.75 9.33 -3.77
CA PHE A 18 -0.88 8.16 -3.75
C PHE A 18 -1.68 6.87 -3.51
N TYR A 19 -2.52 6.83 -2.47
CA TYR A 19 -3.28 5.64 -2.12
C TYR A 19 -4.44 5.37 -3.08
N GLU A 20 -5.05 6.39 -3.70
CA GLU A 20 -6.00 6.18 -4.80
C GLU A 20 -5.35 5.44 -5.98
N ALA A 21 -4.17 5.88 -6.41
CA ALA A 21 -3.49 5.27 -7.54
C ALA A 21 -2.99 3.84 -7.23
N THR A 22 -2.37 3.65 -6.07
CA THR A 22 -1.77 2.36 -5.69
C THR A 22 -2.83 1.32 -5.33
N LEU A 23 -3.83 1.68 -4.52
CA LEU A 23 -4.85 0.73 -4.08
C LEU A 23 -5.84 0.39 -5.21
N ALA A 24 -6.04 1.27 -6.19
CA ALA A 24 -6.84 0.95 -7.38
C ALA A 24 -6.26 -0.23 -8.18
N ALA A 25 -4.94 -0.38 -8.24
CA ALA A 25 -4.29 -1.54 -8.88
C ALA A 25 -4.63 -2.86 -8.17
N LEU A 26 -5.02 -2.81 -6.89
CA LEU A 26 -5.44 -3.96 -6.08
C LEU A 26 -6.98 -4.09 -6.02
N GLY A 27 -7.70 -3.25 -6.76
CA GLY A 27 -9.15 -3.22 -6.82
C GLY A 27 -9.84 -2.57 -5.62
N LEU A 28 -9.11 -1.79 -4.82
CA LEU A 28 -9.68 -0.99 -3.74
C LEU A 28 -10.02 0.41 -4.25
N THR A 29 -11.11 0.97 -3.76
CA THR A 29 -11.55 2.33 -4.10
C THR A 29 -11.72 3.17 -2.84
N ARG A 30 -11.75 4.50 -2.98
CA ARG A 30 -12.09 5.40 -1.88
C ARG A 30 -13.58 5.23 -1.56
N LEU A 31 -13.89 4.75 -0.37
CA LEU A 31 -15.26 4.52 0.10
C LEU A 31 -15.72 5.60 1.08
N VAL A 32 -14.81 6.11 1.90
CA VAL A 32 -15.12 7.10 2.94
C VAL A 32 -14.14 8.26 2.87
N THR A 33 -14.66 9.48 2.99
CA THR A 33 -13.86 10.69 3.19
C THR A 33 -14.42 11.48 4.36
N ARG A 34 -13.55 11.84 5.29
CA ARG A 34 -13.83 12.66 6.47
C ARG A 34 -12.74 13.74 6.57
N PRO A 35 -12.93 14.78 7.41
CA PRO A 35 -11.98 15.90 7.47
C PRO A 35 -10.52 15.51 7.72
N ALA A 36 -10.26 14.45 8.48
CA ALA A 36 -8.92 14.02 8.87
C ALA A 36 -8.62 12.54 8.52
N THR A 37 -9.48 11.87 7.75
CA THR A 37 -9.26 10.45 7.41
C THR A 37 -9.96 10.07 6.11
N ILE A 38 -9.36 9.13 5.38
CA ILE A 38 -9.92 8.55 4.16
C ILE A 38 -9.81 7.03 4.26
N GLY A 39 -10.92 6.34 3.96
CA GLY A 39 -11.01 4.89 3.99
C GLY A 39 -11.14 4.31 2.59
N PHE A 40 -10.34 3.29 2.31
CA PHE A 40 -10.30 2.56 1.05
C PHE A 40 -10.69 1.10 1.24
N GLY A 41 -11.34 0.51 0.24
CA GLY A 41 -11.71 -0.90 0.28
C GLY A 41 -12.50 -1.34 -0.94
N LYS A 42 -12.94 -2.60 -0.93
CA LYS A 42 -13.78 -3.17 -2.01
C LYS A 42 -15.27 -2.98 -1.76
N ALA A 43 -15.73 -3.28 -0.55
CA ALA A 43 -17.13 -3.18 -0.14
C ALA A 43 -17.31 -2.39 1.16
N TYR A 44 -16.30 -2.43 2.03
CA TYR A 44 -16.21 -1.64 3.26
C TYR A 44 -14.76 -1.15 3.43
N PRO A 45 -14.49 -0.13 4.26
CA PRO A 45 -13.13 0.40 4.41
C PRO A 45 -12.20 -0.57 5.15
N GLU A 46 -11.21 -1.09 4.42
CA GLU A 46 -10.19 -2.05 4.89
C GLU A 46 -8.86 -1.34 5.21
N PHE A 47 -8.55 -0.26 4.48
CA PHE A 47 -7.30 0.50 4.60
C PHE A 47 -7.59 1.98 4.85
N TRP A 48 -7.08 2.53 5.94
CA TRP A 48 -7.30 3.93 6.32
C TRP A 48 -6.02 4.74 6.29
N ILE A 49 -6.10 5.96 5.77
CA ILE A 49 -5.10 7.00 6.01
C ILE A 49 -5.64 8.01 7.01
N ASN A 50 -4.85 8.33 8.02
CA ASN A 50 -5.23 9.26 9.09
C ASN A 50 -4.26 10.44 9.12
N LEU A 51 -4.80 11.64 8.98
CA LEU A 51 -4.01 12.87 9.05
C LEU A 51 -3.40 13.03 10.45
N ARG A 52 -2.07 13.10 10.50
CA ARG A 52 -1.27 13.43 11.69
C ARG A 52 -0.43 14.65 11.36
N ALA A 53 -1.07 15.82 11.45
CA ALA A 53 -0.40 17.09 11.16
C ALA A 53 0.85 17.24 12.05
N GLY A 54 1.99 17.54 11.42
CA GLY A 54 3.27 17.69 12.11
C GLY A 54 3.98 16.38 12.47
N MET A 55 3.49 15.22 12.02
CA MET A 55 4.28 14.00 12.13
C MET A 55 5.59 14.12 11.33
N THR A 56 6.65 13.53 11.84
CA THR A 56 7.84 13.23 11.05
C THR A 56 7.58 12.02 10.17
N LEU A 57 8.45 11.81 9.17
CA LEU A 57 8.42 10.58 8.37
C LEU A 57 8.56 9.35 9.29
N VAL A 58 7.88 8.27 8.92
CA VAL A 58 8.03 6.98 9.58
C VAL A 58 9.46 6.48 9.31
N PRO A 59 10.26 6.18 10.35
CA PRO A 59 11.61 5.66 10.17
C PRO A 59 11.60 4.29 9.48
N LEU A 60 12.57 4.03 8.61
CA LEU A 60 12.68 2.75 7.90
C LEU A 60 12.96 1.59 8.86
N GLU A 61 13.56 1.89 10.01
CA GLU A 61 13.93 1.00 11.11
C GLU A 61 12.76 0.72 12.05
N SER A 62 11.58 1.31 11.82
CA SER A 62 10.40 1.12 12.67
C SER A 62 9.90 -0.33 12.73
N GLY A 63 10.32 -1.17 11.77
CA GLY A 63 9.83 -2.54 11.62
C GLY A 63 8.38 -2.65 11.17
N THR A 64 7.69 -1.52 10.97
CA THR A 64 6.30 -1.49 10.53
C THR A 64 6.24 -1.80 9.03
N HIS A 65 5.38 -2.75 8.67
CA HIS A 65 5.20 -3.24 7.30
C HIS A 65 3.75 -3.68 7.09
N ILE A 66 3.14 -3.24 5.99
CA ILE A 66 1.76 -3.62 5.64
C ILE A 66 1.77 -4.32 4.30
N CYS A 67 1.38 -5.59 4.29
CA CYS A 67 1.30 -6.42 3.09
C CYS A 67 -0.15 -6.60 2.65
N LEU A 68 -0.45 -6.24 1.40
CA LEU A 68 -1.77 -6.29 0.79
C LEU A 68 -1.86 -7.40 -0.25
N ARG A 69 -3.01 -8.08 -0.29
CA ARG A 69 -3.24 -9.18 -1.24
C ARG A 69 -3.63 -8.64 -2.62
N ALA A 70 -2.81 -8.96 -3.62
CA ALA A 70 -3.08 -8.82 -5.04
C ALA A 70 -3.71 -10.10 -5.61
N LYS A 71 -4.43 -10.01 -6.74
CA LYS A 71 -5.01 -11.20 -7.40
C LYS A 71 -4.03 -11.84 -8.37
N SER A 72 -3.11 -11.07 -8.94
CA SER A 72 -2.19 -11.54 -10.00
C SER A 72 -0.82 -10.87 -9.92
N PRO A 73 0.22 -11.43 -10.57
CA PRO A 73 1.51 -10.73 -10.74
C PRO A 73 1.35 -9.37 -11.44
N ALA A 74 0.45 -9.26 -12.41
CA ALA A 74 0.18 -8.01 -13.11
C ALA A 74 -0.39 -6.92 -12.18
N ASP A 75 -1.23 -7.30 -11.20
CA ASP A 75 -1.73 -6.37 -10.19
C ASP A 75 -0.58 -5.85 -9.30
N VAL A 76 0.39 -6.72 -8.97
CA VAL A 76 1.60 -6.36 -8.20
C VAL A 76 2.46 -5.38 -9.00
N ASP A 77 2.66 -5.64 -10.30
CA ASP A 77 3.41 -4.76 -11.19
C ASP A 77 2.72 -3.40 -11.32
N ALA A 78 1.40 -3.39 -11.50
CA ALA A 78 0.59 -2.18 -11.61
C ALA A 78 0.61 -1.36 -10.31
N PHE A 79 0.52 -2.03 -9.15
CA PHE A 79 0.65 -1.39 -7.83
C PHE A 79 1.99 -0.67 -7.70
N HIS A 80 3.09 -1.34 -8.02
CA HIS A 80 4.44 -0.77 -7.91
C HIS A 80 4.62 0.41 -8.86
N ALA A 81 4.25 0.25 -10.14
CA ALA A 81 4.34 1.32 -11.12
C ALA A 81 3.50 2.55 -10.73
N ALA A 82 2.27 2.34 -10.23
CA ALA A 82 1.40 3.41 -9.75
C ALA A 82 1.99 4.15 -8.55
N ALA A 83 2.65 3.43 -7.63
CA ALA A 83 3.30 4.01 -6.47
C ALA A 83 4.44 4.95 -6.88
N LEU A 84 5.34 4.49 -7.77
CA LEU A 84 6.46 5.29 -8.25
C LEU A 84 5.98 6.54 -8.98
N LYS A 85 4.97 6.39 -9.85
CA LYS A 85 4.38 7.52 -10.58
C LYS A 85 3.72 8.55 -9.65
N SER A 86 3.25 8.11 -8.48
CA SER A 86 2.53 8.94 -7.52
C SER A 86 3.40 9.49 -6.39
N GLY A 87 4.73 9.43 -6.54
CA GLY A 87 5.70 10.02 -5.61
C GLY A 87 6.14 9.11 -4.46
N GLY A 88 5.84 7.81 -4.54
CA GLY A 88 6.47 6.82 -3.66
C GLY A 88 7.85 6.40 -4.17
N HIS A 89 8.56 5.66 -3.34
CA HIS A 89 9.89 5.12 -3.64
C HIS A 89 9.84 3.60 -3.74
N SER A 90 10.65 3.03 -4.64
CA SER A 90 10.79 1.58 -4.72
C SER A 90 11.63 1.10 -3.54
N ASP A 91 11.13 0.09 -2.83
CA ASP A 91 11.84 -0.62 -1.76
C ASP A 91 12.04 -2.12 -2.10
N GLY A 92 11.66 -2.48 -3.34
CA GLY A 92 11.82 -3.81 -3.90
C GLY A 92 11.00 -3.92 -5.18
N ALA A 93 11.68 -3.97 -6.33
CA ALA A 93 11.02 -4.10 -7.64
C ALA A 93 10.18 -5.39 -7.72
N PRO A 94 9.06 -5.41 -8.47
CA PRO A 94 8.25 -6.60 -8.62
C PRO A 94 9.07 -7.82 -9.06
N GLY A 95 8.77 -8.97 -8.48
CA GLY A 95 9.47 -10.19 -8.83
C GLY A 95 9.17 -11.35 -7.90
N LEU A 96 9.60 -12.53 -8.33
CA LEU A 96 9.60 -13.73 -7.49
C LEU A 96 10.58 -13.55 -6.33
N ARG A 97 10.14 -13.89 -5.13
CA ARG A 97 10.99 -13.93 -3.95
C ARG A 97 11.40 -15.37 -3.66
N PRO A 98 12.67 -15.60 -3.31
CA PRO A 98 13.12 -16.92 -2.91
C PRO A 98 12.40 -17.31 -1.63
N HIS A 99 11.51 -18.30 -1.73
CA HIS A 99 10.85 -18.91 -0.59
C HIS A 99 10.77 -20.42 -0.85
N ASP A 100 11.18 -21.20 0.15
CA ASP A 100 11.32 -22.65 0.12
C ASP A 100 10.00 -23.41 -0.14
N ARG A 101 8.84 -22.81 0.16
CA ARG A 101 7.54 -23.53 0.20
C ARG A 101 6.46 -22.94 -0.68
N VAL A 102 6.59 -21.68 -1.14
CA VAL A 102 5.52 -21.01 -1.88
C VAL A 102 6.11 -20.10 -2.95
N LYS A 103 5.56 -20.17 -4.18
CA LYS A 103 5.84 -19.16 -5.22
C LYS A 103 5.25 -17.83 -4.75
N TYR A 104 6.15 -16.93 -4.36
CA TYR A 104 5.83 -15.62 -3.78
C TYR A 104 6.20 -14.55 -4.79
N TYR A 105 5.22 -13.84 -5.37
CA TYR A 105 5.49 -12.71 -6.26
C TYR A 105 5.02 -11.42 -5.59
N ALA A 106 5.94 -10.47 -5.40
CA ALA A 106 5.66 -9.27 -4.64
C ALA A 106 6.47 -8.05 -5.06
N ALA A 107 6.00 -6.88 -4.69
CA ALA A 107 6.68 -5.60 -4.82
C ALA A 107 6.52 -4.78 -3.54
N PHE A 108 7.55 -3.95 -3.25
CA PHE A 108 7.64 -3.15 -2.04
C PHE A 108 7.82 -1.69 -2.41
N VAL A 109 7.06 -0.82 -1.74
CA VAL A 109 7.10 0.62 -1.95
C VAL A 109 7.07 1.34 -0.60
N ILE A 110 7.72 2.49 -0.55
CA ILE A 110 7.62 3.43 0.56
C ILE A 110 6.74 4.60 0.11
N ASP A 111 5.69 4.90 0.86
CA ASP A 111 4.81 6.03 0.57
C ASP A 111 5.54 7.38 0.85
N PRO A 112 4.93 8.53 0.50
CA PRO A 112 5.52 9.84 0.75
C PRO A 112 5.78 10.20 2.22
N ASP A 113 5.23 9.43 3.16
CA ASP A 113 5.31 9.63 4.61
C ASP A 113 6.22 8.58 5.30
N GLY A 114 6.83 7.67 4.55
CA GLY A 114 7.73 6.63 5.06
C GLY A 114 7.07 5.28 5.36
N ASN A 115 5.76 5.14 5.14
CA ASN A 115 5.06 3.88 5.37
C ASN A 115 5.50 2.83 4.33
N ARG A 116 5.93 1.65 4.80
CA ARG A 116 6.31 0.51 3.94
C ARG A 116 5.08 -0.32 3.60
N ILE A 117 4.76 -0.38 2.31
CA ILE A 117 3.62 -1.11 1.76
C ILE A 117 4.10 -2.14 0.77
N GLU A 118 3.56 -3.34 0.87
CA GLU A 118 3.79 -4.43 -0.08
C GLU A 118 2.49 -4.85 -0.75
N ALA A 119 2.60 -5.26 -2.01
CA ALA A 119 1.58 -6.06 -2.68
C ALA A 119 2.14 -7.46 -2.96
N VAL A 120 1.38 -8.49 -2.61
CA VAL A 120 1.77 -9.90 -2.80
C VAL A 120 0.68 -10.70 -3.51
N THR A 121 1.12 -11.63 -4.36
CA THR A 121 0.27 -12.72 -4.88
C THR A 121 1.04 -14.04 -4.85
N PHE A 122 0.28 -15.13 -4.93
CA PHE A 122 0.76 -16.50 -4.89
C PHE A 122 0.27 -17.20 -6.16
N PRO A 123 0.96 -16.98 -7.30
CA PRO A 123 0.55 -17.57 -8.56
C PRO A 123 0.58 -19.11 -8.45
N ALA A 124 -0.45 -19.74 -9.01
CA ALA A 124 -0.44 -21.18 -9.27
C ALA A 124 0.69 -21.51 -10.26
N GLU A 125 1.09 -22.78 -10.32
CA GLU A 125 2.28 -23.19 -11.08
C GLU A 125 2.34 -22.72 -12.52
#